data_AF-A0A843C0A8-F1
#
_entry.id   AF-A0A843C0A8-F1
#
_cell.length_a   1.000
_cell.length_b   1.000
_cell.length_c   1.000
_cell.angle_alpha   90.00
_cell.angle_beta   90.00
_cell.angle_gamma   90.00
#
_symmetry.space_group_name_H-M   'P 1'
#
loop_
_entity.id
_entity.type
_entity.pdbx_description
1 polymer ?
#
loop_
_entity_poly.entity_id
_entity_poly.type
_entity_poly.pdbx_seq_one_letter_code
_entity_poly.pdbx_strand_id
1 'polypeptide(L)'
;MEETIKKECSDVNVALLLATALHAEGEEIRIGRAGEAGEEDAACIVTDELIGIDIVEYIGGKKALFNFVYYDTRKPGILGRLGVFMDDAIGGLIAGCMTKMLE
;
A
#
# COMPACT_ATOMS: atom_id res chain seq x y z
N MET A 1 -15.46 5.94 -7.25
CA MET A 1 -14.14 5.31 -7.06
C MET A 1 -13.03 6.28 -7.41
N GLU A 2 -12.91 6.71 -8.68
CA GLU A 2 -11.88 7.67 -9.08
C GLU A 2 -11.89 8.97 -8.25
N GLU A 3 -13.07 9.58 -8.05
CA GLU A 3 -13.21 10.80 -7.25
C GLU A 3 -12.80 10.59 -5.78
N THR A 4 -13.21 9.48 -5.18
CA THR A 4 -12.81 9.09 -3.82
C THR A 4 -11.30 8.94 -3.71
N ILE A 5 -10.68 8.22 -4.66
CA ILE A 5 -9.23 8.05 -4.69
C ILE A 5 -8.52 9.41 -4.79
N LYS A 6 -8.96 10.31 -5.67
CA LYS A 6 -8.38 11.67 -5.77
C LYS A 6 -8.51 12.45 -4.47
N LYS A 7 -9.65 12.35 -3.80
CA LYS A 7 -9.90 13.00 -2.51
C LYS A 7 -8.96 12.45 -1.43
N GLU A 8 -8.88 11.12 -1.27
CA GLU A 8 -8.04 10.52 -0.24
C GLU A 8 -6.54 10.74 -0.53
N CYS A 9 -6.10 10.73 -1.80
CA CYS A 9 -4.72 11.11 -2.14
C CYS A 9 -4.38 12.57 -1.82
N SER A 10 -5.38 13.43 -1.60
CA SER A 10 -5.17 14.82 -1.18
C SER A 10 -5.13 14.99 0.34
N ASP A 11 -5.46 13.95 1.11
CA ASP A 11 -5.26 13.93 2.55
C ASP A 11 -3.76 13.84 2.86
N VAL A 12 -3.29 14.67 3.80
CA VAL A 12 -1.87 14.78 4.12
C VAL A 12 -1.27 13.48 4.64
N ASN A 13 -2.01 12.70 5.43
CA ASN A 13 -1.51 11.46 6.03
C ASN A 13 -1.41 10.37 4.96
N VAL A 14 -2.44 10.24 4.12
CA VAL A 14 -2.42 9.32 2.98
C VAL A 14 -1.29 9.68 2.00
N ALA A 15 -1.13 10.96 1.68
CA ALA A 15 -0.05 11.42 0.80
C ALA A 15 1.34 11.12 1.37
N LEU A 16 1.55 11.32 2.68
CA LEU A 16 2.83 11.01 3.33
C LEU A 16 3.12 9.51 3.38
N LEU A 17 2.11 8.68 3.63
CA LEU A 17 2.27 7.21 3.60
C LEU A 17 2.60 6.72 2.18
N LEU A 18 1.92 7.22 1.16
CA LEU A 18 2.22 6.92 -0.24
C LEU A 18 3.62 7.40 -0.64
N ALA A 19 4.04 8.59 -0.22
CA ALA A 19 5.38 9.09 -0.47
C ALA A 19 6.45 8.24 0.24
N THR A 20 6.15 7.75 1.44
CA THR A 20 7.04 6.85 2.19
C THR A 20 7.20 5.51 1.47
N ALA A 21 6.12 4.90 1.01
CA ALA A 21 6.17 3.68 0.21
C ALA A 21 6.99 3.88 -1.07
N LEU A 22 6.75 4.97 -1.80
CA LEU A 22 7.48 5.29 -3.03
C LEU A 22 8.98 5.51 -2.78
N HIS A 23 9.32 6.18 -1.68
CA HIS A 23 10.71 6.40 -1.29
C HIS A 23 11.39 5.10 -0.85
N ALA A 24 10.71 4.25 -0.08
CA ALA A 24 11.23 2.96 0.36
C ALA A 24 11.50 2.01 -0.82
N GLU A 25 10.57 1.94 -1.78
CA GLU A 25 10.74 1.24 -3.06
C GLU A 25 11.91 1.83 -3.88
N GLY A 26 12.05 3.15 -3.82
CA GLY A 26 13.00 3.93 -4.59
C GLY A 26 14.45 3.78 -4.16
N GLU A 27 14.66 3.93 -2.86
CA GLU A 27 15.97 4.21 -2.28
C GLU A 27 16.37 3.11 -1.29
N GLU A 28 15.43 2.56 -0.51
CA GLU A 28 15.78 1.63 0.57
C GLU A 28 15.91 0.18 0.08
N ILE A 29 15.14 -0.23 -0.94
CA ILE A 29 15.31 -1.51 -1.65
C ILE A 29 16.44 -1.43 -2.67
N ARG A 30 16.51 -0.37 -3.48
CA ARG A 30 17.49 -0.27 -4.58
C ARG A 30 18.88 0.24 -4.18
N ILE A 31 19.00 0.98 -3.07
CA ILE A 31 20.23 1.70 -2.68
C ILE A 31 20.68 1.35 -1.25
N GLY A 32 19.76 0.94 -0.37
CA GLY A 32 20.03 -0.07 0.67
C GLY A 32 19.94 0.35 2.14
N ARG A 33 18.92 -0.18 2.84
CA ARG A 33 19.03 -0.79 4.20
C ARG A 33 18.55 -2.24 4.24
N ALA A 34 17.88 -2.72 3.19
CA ALA A 34 17.50 -4.12 3.00
C ALA A 34 18.67 -5.00 2.48
N GLY A 35 19.70 -4.39 1.87
CA GLY A 35 20.89 -5.13 1.38
C GLY A 35 20.54 -6.32 0.48
N GLU A 36 21.37 -7.38 0.51
CA GLU A 36 21.10 -8.67 -0.17
C GLU A 36 19.77 -9.31 0.25
N ALA A 37 19.26 -9.00 1.46
CA ALA A 37 17.97 -9.55 1.93
C ALA A 37 16.76 -9.00 1.15
N GLY A 38 16.86 -7.81 0.55
CA GLY A 38 15.84 -7.30 -0.37
C GLY A 38 15.84 -8.00 -1.74
N GLU A 39 16.96 -8.62 -2.14
CA GLU A 39 17.07 -9.40 -3.38
C GLU A 39 16.75 -10.89 -3.17
N GLU A 40 17.11 -11.45 -2.02
CA GLU A 40 16.93 -12.89 -1.72
C GLU A 40 15.62 -13.24 -1.01
N ASP A 41 15.07 -12.35 -0.17
CA ASP A 41 13.85 -12.67 0.59
C ASP A 41 13.03 -11.43 0.97
N ALA A 42 12.31 -10.89 -0.02
CA ALA A 42 11.31 -9.84 0.19
C ALA A 42 10.28 -10.19 1.28
N ALA A 43 10.07 -11.48 1.57
CA ALA A 43 9.14 -11.94 2.61
C ALA A 43 9.58 -11.59 4.05
N CYS A 44 10.82 -11.15 4.27
CA CYS A 44 11.28 -10.67 5.58
C CYS A 44 10.96 -9.20 5.85
N ILE A 45 10.55 -8.44 4.82
CA ILE A 45 10.14 -7.04 4.95
C ILE A 45 8.64 -7.04 5.25
N VAL A 46 8.28 -6.52 6.42
CA VAL A 46 6.87 -6.37 6.87
C VAL A 46 6.44 -4.90 6.78
N THR A 47 7.36 -4.01 6.37
CA THR A 47 7.14 -2.56 6.44
C THR A 47 6.21 -2.06 5.34
N ASP A 48 6.27 -2.67 4.16
CA ASP A 48 5.30 -2.58 3.08
C ASP A 48 3.89 -2.93 3.55
N GLU A 49 3.72 -4.09 4.19
CA GLU A 49 2.42 -4.54 4.70
C GLU A 49 1.88 -3.57 5.76
N LEU A 50 2.74 -3.09 6.67
CA LEU A 50 2.36 -2.12 7.70
C LEU A 50 1.92 -0.78 7.09
N ILE A 51 2.60 -0.29 6.05
CA ILE A 51 2.17 0.93 5.34
C ILE A 51 0.81 0.71 4.66
N GLY A 52 0.61 -0.45 4.02
CA GLY A 52 -0.68 -0.80 3.41
C GLY A 52 -1.83 -0.85 4.44
N ILE A 53 -1.58 -1.45 5.60
CA ILE A 53 -2.50 -1.52 6.74
C ILE A 53 -2.81 -0.12 7.28
N ASP A 54 -1.81 0.73 7.47
CA ASP A 54 -2.01 2.09 7.98
C ASP A 54 -2.89 2.91 7.02
N ILE A 55 -2.64 2.81 5.70
CA ILE A 55 -3.47 3.48 4.69
C ILE A 55 -4.91 2.94 4.74
N VAL A 56 -5.08 1.62 4.81
CA VAL A 56 -6.42 1.02 4.75
C VAL A 56 -7.25 1.34 5.99
N GLU A 57 -6.65 1.24 7.18
CA GLU A 57 -7.33 1.55 8.44
C GLU A 57 -7.63 3.04 8.55
N TYR A 58 -6.72 3.90 8.08
CA TYR A 58 -6.94 5.35 8.09
C TYR A 58 -8.14 5.76 7.21
N ILE A 59 -8.27 5.19 6.01
CA ILE A 59 -9.32 5.56 5.07
C ILE A 59 -10.66 4.87 5.38
N GLY A 60 -10.63 3.55 5.58
CA GLY A 60 -11.83 2.71 5.62
C GLY A 60 -12.03 1.93 6.92
N GLY A 61 -11.20 2.18 7.93
CA GLY A 61 -11.25 1.50 9.22
C GLY A 61 -10.99 -0.01 9.15
N LYS A 62 -11.20 -0.70 10.26
CA LYS A 62 -10.86 -2.14 10.40
C LYS A 62 -11.57 -3.06 9.41
N LYS A 63 -12.77 -2.69 8.94
CA LYS A 63 -13.50 -3.49 7.94
C LYS A 63 -12.78 -3.51 6.60
N ALA A 64 -12.03 -2.47 6.27
CA ALA A 64 -11.35 -2.37 4.99
C ALA A 64 -10.18 -3.35 4.87
N LEU A 65 -9.67 -3.88 5.99
CA LEU A 65 -8.63 -4.92 5.99
C LEU A 65 -9.05 -6.18 5.23
N PHE A 66 -10.34 -6.55 5.23
CA PHE A 66 -10.81 -7.70 4.46
C PHE A 66 -10.62 -7.50 2.95
N ASN A 67 -10.90 -6.29 2.45
CA ASN A 67 -10.67 -5.93 1.06
C ASN A 67 -9.17 -5.86 0.75
N PHE A 68 -8.37 -5.35 1.69
CA PHE A 68 -6.92 -5.26 1.54
C PHE A 68 -6.29 -6.65 1.39
N VAL A 69 -6.56 -7.56 2.32
CA VAL A 69 -6.08 -8.96 2.25
C VAL A 69 -6.52 -9.64 0.95
N TYR A 70 -7.76 -9.39 0.51
CA TYR A 70 -8.24 -9.94 -0.77
C TYR A 70 -7.45 -9.41 -1.98
N TYR A 71 -7.12 -8.12 -2.01
CA TYR A 71 -6.37 -7.52 -3.11
C TYR A 71 -4.89 -7.87 -3.08
N ASP A 72 -4.26 -7.87 -1.90
CA ASP A 72 -2.86 -8.27 -1.75
C ASP A 72 -2.67 -9.76 -2.13
N THR A 73 -3.56 -10.65 -1.69
CA THR A 73 -3.46 -12.08 -2.07
C THR A 73 -3.57 -12.29 -3.59
N ARG A 74 -4.38 -11.49 -4.29
CA ARG A 74 -4.68 -11.71 -5.72
C ARG A 74 -3.87 -10.84 -6.67
N LYS A 75 -3.30 -9.74 -6.18
CA LYS A 75 -2.59 -8.69 -6.93
C LYS A 75 -3.19 -8.39 -8.33
N PRO A 76 -4.50 -8.07 -8.43
CA PRO A 76 -5.14 -7.86 -9.72
C PRO A 76 -4.61 -6.61 -10.46
N GLY A 77 -4.59 -6.70 -11.80
CA GLY A 77 -4.36 -5.53 -12.65
C GLY A 77 -2.99 -4.90 -12.47
N ILE A 78 -2.96 -3.63 -12.05
CA ILE A 78 -1.70 -2.88 -11.84
C ILE A 78 -0.94 -3.37 -10.61
N LEU A 79 -1.62 -3.91 -9.59
CA LEU A 79 -0.98 -4.33 -8.33
C LEU A 79 0.09 -5.40 -8.58
N GLY A 80 -0.18 -6.39 -9.44
CA GLY A 80 0.81 -7.40 -9.82
C GLY A 80 1.96 -6.91 -10.72
N ARG A 81 2.06 -5.60 -10.97
CA ARG A 81 3.14 -4.96 -11.74
C ARG A 81 3.89 -3.90 -10.95
N LEU A 82 3.40 -3.55 -9.77
CA LEU A 82 4.08 -2.61 -8.87
C LEU A 82 5.17 -3.36 -8.10
N GLY A 83 6.09 -2.60 -7.51
CA GLY A 83 7.05 -3.16 -6.58
C GLY A 83 6.39 -3.43 -5.22
N VAL A 84 7.17 -4.04 -4.32
CA VAL A 84 6.74 -4.63 -3.05
C VAL A 84 6.16 -3.59 -2.08
N PHE A 85 6.62 -2.35 -2.10
CA PHE A 85 6.02 -1.31 -1.25
C PHE A 85 4.80 -0.67 -1.89
N MET A 86 4.86 -0.45 -3.20
CA MET A 86 3.80 0.27 -3.91
C MET A 86 2.57 -0.60 -4.17
N ASP A 87 2.71 -1.91 -4.33
CA ASP A 87 1.53 -2.78 -4.46
C ASP A 87 0.69 -2.81 -3.18
N ASP A 88 1.30 -2.88 -2.01
CA ASP A 88 0.63 -2.79 -0.71
C ASP A 88 0.05 -1.41 -0.45
N ALA A 89 0.83 -0.34 -0.71
CA ALA A 89 0.34 1.01 -0.49
C ALA A 89 -0.86 1.36 -1.39
N ILE A 90 -0.81 0.97 -2.67
CA ILE A 90 -1.93 1.16 -3.61
C ILE A 90 -3.07 0.19 -3.32
N GLY A 91 -2.77 -1.03 -2.89
CA GLY A 91 -3.75 -2.01 -2.43
C GLY A 91 -4.56 -1.48 -1.24
N GLY A 92 -3.87 -0.91 -0.24
CA GLY A 92 -4.46 -0.26 0.93
C GLY A 92 -5.31 0.95 0.54
N LEU A 93 -4.84 1.80 -0.37
CA LEU A 93 -5.60 2.93 -0.88
C LEU A 93 -6.91 2.48 -1.56
N ILE A 94 -6.84 1.47 -2.44
CA ILE A 94 -8.00 0.94 -3.15
C ILE A 94 -8.98 0.29 -2.16
N ALA A 95 -8.51 -0.54 -1.25
CA ALA A 95 -9.35 -1.21 -0.25
C ALA A 95 -10.02 -0.24 0.72
N GLY A 96 -9.28 0.79 1.17
CA GLY A 96 -9.79 1.87 2.01
C GLY A 96 -10.88 2.65 1.28
N CYS A 97 -10.60 3.12 0.06
CA CYS A 97 -11.56 3.87 -0.75
C CYS A 97 -12.81 3.05 -1.08
N MET A 98 -12.64 1.76 -1.42
CA MET A 98 -13.76 0.88 -1.73
C MET A 98 -14.68 0.71 -0.52
N THR A 99 -14.12 0.49 0.66
CA THR A 99 -14.89 0.34 1.90
C THR A 99 -15.62 1.64 2.24
N LYS A 100 -14.93 2.78 2.19
CA LYS A 100 -15.50 4.10 2.45
C LYS A 100 -16.63 4.48 1.50
N MET A 101 -16.63 3.97 0.27
CA MET A 101 -17.71 4.19 -0.69
C MET A 101 -18.96 3.34 -0.42
N LEU A 102 -18.82 2.23 0.32
CA LEU A 102 -19.90 1.29 0.61
C LEU A 102 -20.54 1.52 1.99
N GLU A 103 -19.98 2.42 2.81
CA GLU A 103 -20.58 2.93 4.05
C GLU A 103 -21.51 4.12 3.78
#